data_AF-A0A1F8GR53-F1
#
_entry.id   AF-A0A1F8GR53-F1
#
_cell.length_a   1.000
_cell.length_b   1.000
_cell.length_c   1.000
_cell.angle_alpha   90.00
_cell.angle_beta   90.00
_cell.angle_gamma   90.00
#
_symmetry.space_group_name_H-M   'P 1'
#
loop_
_entity.id
_entity.type
_entity.pdbx_description
1 polymer ?
#
loop_
_entity_poly.entity_id
_entity_poly.type
_entity_poly.pdbx_seq_one_letter_code
_entity_poly.pdbx_strand_id
1 'polypeptide(L)'
;MSLNDIRKALDEAGGNKEKALEILRTRGATIAEKKSSRSTQEGIIEAYVHSTKKIAVLVEMLCETDFVARNPLFSELAHELALHIAAMDPADVEALMDQPFIKDQTVAVRDVVTGYVAKLGENIKVGTFTRLQI
;
A
#
# COMPACT_ATOMS: atom_id res chain seq x y z
N MET A 1 -5.02 -9.60 -7.96
CA MET A 1 -5.12 -9.89 -9.41
C MET A 1 -5.54 -11.35 -9.57
N SER A 2 -6.31 -11.68 -10.60
CA SER A 2 -6.81 -13.04 -10.79
C SER A 2 -5.80 -13.93 -11.53
N LEU A 3 -5.95 -15.25 -11.40
CA LEU A 3 -5.20 -16.24 -12.20
C LEU A 3 -5.31 -15.99 -13.72
N ASN A 4 -6.47 -15.52 -14.18
CA ASN A 4 -6.66 -15.16 -15.58
C ASN A 4 -5.84 -13.93 -16.00
N ASP A 5 -5.63 -12.96 -15.11
CA ASP A 5 -4.80 -11.79 -15.41
C ASP A 5 -3.33 -12.17 -15.56
N ILE A 6 -2.87 -13.09 -14.71
CA ILE A 6 -1.51 -13.66 -14.77
C ILE A 6 -1.32 -14.43 -16.07
N ARG A 7 -2.29 -15.28 -16.44
CA ARG A 7 -2.22 -16.05 -17.69
C ARG A 7 -2.16 -15.14 -18.91
N LYS A 8 -3.05 -14.15 -18.99
CA LYS A 8 -3.05 -13.17 -20.09
C LYS A 8 -1.74 -12.39 -20.19
N ALA A 9 -1.19 -11.95 -19.05
CA ALA A 9 0.08 -11.24 -19.05
C ALA A 9 1.24 -12.12 -19.54
N LEU A 10 1.25 -13.40 -19.19
CA LEU A 10 2.23 -14.37 -19.71
C LEU A 10 2.05 -14.61 -21.20
N ASP A 11 0.81 -14.76 -21.68
CA ASP A 11 0.50 -14.94 -23.10
C ASP A 11 0.96 -13.72 -23.92
N GLU A 12 0.68 -12.50 -23.46
CA GLU A 12 1.11 -11.24 -24.09
C GLU A 12 2.62 -11.00 -24.03
N ALA A 13 3.27 -11.51 -22.99
CA ALA A 13 4.72 -11.47 -22.85
C ALA A 13 5.43 -12.58 -23.65
N GLY A 14 4.69 -13.47 -24.33
CA GLY A 14 5.27 -14.61 -25.04
C GLY A 14 6.02 -15.56 -24.11
N GLY A 15 5.56 -15.71 -22.87
CA GLY A 15 6.20 -16.52 -21.83
C GLY A 15 7.38 -15.86 -21.13
N ASN A 16 7.79 -14.64 -21.51
CA ASN A 16 8.83 -13.90 -20.79
C ASN A 16 8.30 -13.41 -19.44
N LYS A 17 8.90 -13.89 -18.34
CA LYS A 17 8.45 -13.59 -16.98
C LYS A 17 8.64 -12.12 -16.59
N GLU A 18 9.76 -11.50 -16.97
CA GLU A 18 10.08 -10.11 -16.62
C GLU A 18 9.10 -9.15 -17.30
N LYS A 19 8.85 -9.37 -18.59
CA LYS A 19 7.87 -8.60 -19.36
C LYS A 19 6.44 -8.84 -18.87
N ALA A 20 6.10 -10.07 -18.48
CA ALA A 20 4.80 -10.35 -17.87
C ALA A 20 4.63 -9.60 -16.54
N LEU A 21 5.68 -9.54 -15.71
CA LEU A 21 5.66 -8.80 -14.46
C LEU A 21 5.43 -7.29 -14.70
N GLU A 22 6.09 -6.72 -15.71
CA GLU A 22 5.90 -5.32 -16.10
C GLU A 22 4.46 -5.04 -16.57
N ILE A 23 3.90 -5.93 -17.41
CA ILE A 23 2.48 -5.84 -17.84
C ILE A 23 1.54 -5.88 -16.63
N LEU A 24 1.78 -6.79 -15.67
CA LEU A 24 0.98 -6.89 -14.45
C LEU A 24 1.09 -5.62 -13.60
N ARG A 25 2.28 -5.01 -13.50
CA ARG A 25 2.51 -3.76 -12.76
C ARG A 25 1.68 -2.62 -13.36
N THR A 26 1.75 -2.44 -14.68
CA THR A 26 0.98 -1.41 -15.39
C THR A 26 -0.53 -1.62 -15.23
N ARG A 27 -1.00 -2.87 -15.34
CA ARG A 27 -2.42 -3.20 -15.13
C ARG A 27 -2.87 -2.95 -13.69
N GLY A 28 -2.03 -3.28 -12.71
CA GLY A 28 -2.27 -3.00 -11.30
C GLY A 28 -2.52 -1.51 -11.06
N ALA A 29 -1.69 -0.65 -11.65
CA ALA A 29 -1.85 0.80 -11.59
C ALA A 29 -3.21 1.26 -12.16
N THR A 30 -3.60 0.76 -13.35
CA THR A 30 -4.92 1.09 -13.94
C THR A 30 -6.09 0.62 -13.08
N ILE A 31 -5.98 -0.54 -12.44
CA ILE A 31 -7.03 -1.06 -11.54
C ILE A 31 -7.15 -0.15 -10.31
N ALA A 32 -6.02 0.26 -9.73
CA ALA A 32 -6.02 1.16 -8.58
C ALA A 32 -6.62 2.53 -8.93
N GLU A 33 -6.23 3.10 -10.08
CA GLU A 33 -6.79 4.36 -10.56
C GLU A 33 -8.32 4.28 -10.71
N LYS A 34 -8.84 3.22 -11.33
CA LYS A 34 -10.29 3.00 -11.47
C LYS A 34 -11.03 2.85 -10.14
N LYS A 35 -10.34 2.38 -9.10
CA LYS A 35 -10.93 2.17 -7.77
C LYS A 35 -10.75 3.38 -6.86
N SER A 36 -9.82 4.28 -7.15
CA SER A 36 -9.50 5.45 -6.32
C SER A 36 -10.71 6.32 -5.97
N SER A 37 -11.69 6.42 -6.88
CA SER A 37 -12.93 7.20 -6.71
C SER A 37 -13.98 6.52 -5.84
N ARG A 38 -13.80 5.24 -5.47
CA ARG A 38 -14.73 4.53 -4.59
C ARG A 38 -14.61 5.03 -3.16
N SER A 39 -15.75 5.03 -2.45
CA SER A 39 -15.80 5.40 -1.04
C SER A 39 -15.10 4.34 -0.19
N THR A 40 -14.30 4.78 0.79
CA THR A 40 -13.60 3.94 1.76
C THR A 40 -14.06 4.34 3.16
N GLN A 41 -15.02 3.60 3.73
CA GLN A 41 -15.63 3.92 5.03
C GLN A 41 -15.26 2.91 6.13
N GLU A 42 -14.55 1.84 5.76
CA GLU A 42 -14.01 0.84 6.67
C GLU A 42 -12.50 0.99 6.78
N GLY A 43 -11.88 0.35 7.76
CA GLY A 43 -10.44 0.47 7.96
C GLY A 43 -9.94 0.05 9.33
N ILE A 44 -8.67 0.35 9.61
CA ILE A 44 -8.04 0.14 10.91
C ILE A 44 -7.18 1.34 11.28
N ILE A 45 -6.93 1.51 12.58
CA ILE A 45 -5.85 2.34 13.09
C ILE A 45 -4.70 1.43 13.50
N GLU A 46 -3.53 1.60 12.88
CA GLU A 46 -2.32 0.90 13.28
C GLU A 46 -1.47 1.81 14.17
N ALA A 47 -1.01 1.25 15.28
CA ALA A 47 -0.19 1.94 16.26
C ALA A 47 1.20 1.30 16.33
N TYR A 48 2.24 2.11 16.11
CA TYR A 48 3.62 1.69 16.25
C TYR A 48 4.32 2.50 17.34
N VAL A 49 4.97 1.82 18.28
CA VAL A 49 5.84 2.44 19.28
C VAL A 49 7.24 1.87 19.08
N HIS A 50 8.20 2.74 18.79
CA HIS A 50 9.58 2.32 18.58
C HIS A 50 10.16 1.74 19.88
N SER A 51 11.13 0.82 19.76
CA SER A 51 11.70 0.08 20.90
C SER A 51 12.33 0.99 21.97
N THR A 52 12.84 2.17 21.56
CA THR A 52 13.38 3.19 22.47
C THR A 52 12.32 3.97 23.23
N LYS A 53 11.04 3.81 22.88
CA LYS A 53 9.87 4.55 23.41
C LYS A 53 9.93 6.07 23.21
N LYS A 54 10.84 6.56 22.36
CA LYS A 54 10.97 7.98 22.02
C LYS A 54 10.20 8.39 20.78
N ILE A 55 9.78 7.42 19.96
CA ILE A 55 9.01 7.65 18.73
C ILE A 55 7.76 6.79 18.78
N ALA A 56 6.61 7.37 18.47
CA ALA A 56 5.36 6.66 18.27
C ALA A 56 4.66 7.17 17.02
N VAL A 57 3.95 6.28 16.32
CA VAL A 57 3.16 6.58 15.12
C VAL A 57 1.77 5.98 15.27
N LEU A 58 0.76 6.74 14.89
CA LEU A 58 -0.59 6.27 14.61
C LEU A 58 -0.87 6.52 13.13
N VAL A 59 -1.36 5.52 12.41
CA VAL A 59 -1.77 5.65 11.01
C VAL A 59 -3.16 5.08 10.81
N GLU A 60 -4.02 5.87 10.18
CA GLU A 60 -5.34 5.46 9.73
C GLU A 60 -5.23 4.85 8.34
N MET A 61 -5.71 3.62 8.19
CA MET A 61 -5.75 2.90 6.92
C MET A 61 -7.19 2.58 6.56
N LEU A 62 -7.62 3.06 5.39
CA LEU A 62 -9.01 2.98 4.94
C LEU A 62 -9.15 1.98 3.78
N CYS A 63 -10.25 1.22 3.77
CA CYS A 63 -10.64 0.28 2.71
C CYS A 63 -12.15 0.32 2.43
N GLU A 64 -12.63 -0.49 1.46
CA GLU A 64 -14.06 -0.51 1.09
C GLU A 64 -14.89 -1.37 2.05
N THR A 65 -14.35 -2.52 2.50
CA THR A 65 -15.10 -3.48 3.34
C THR A 65 -14.36 -3.90 4.62
N ASP A 66 -15.13 -4.35 5.60
CA ASP A 66 -14.61 -4.90 6.86
C ASP A 66 -13.84 -6.23 6.65
N PHE A 67 -14.17 -6.98 5.61
CA PHE A 67 -13.44 -8.18 5.20
C PHE A 67 -11.98 -7.87 4.84
N VAL A 68 -11.73 -6.77 4.12
CA VAL A 68 -10.35 -6.34 3.83
C VAL A 68 -9.69 -5.73 5.07
N ALA A 69 -10.42 -4.98 5.90
CA ALA A 69 -9.88 -4.43 7.14
C ALA A 69 -9.32 -5.51 8.09
N ARG A 70 -9.90 -6.72 8.06
CA ARG A 70 -9.46 -7.89 8.84
C ARG A 70 -8.45 -8.78 8.13
N ASN A 71 -8.06 -8.45 6.89
CA ASN A 71 -7.12 -9.25 6.11
C ASN A 71 -5.69 -9.06 6.64
N PRO A 72 -4.92 -10.14 6.91
CA PRO A 72 -3.54 -10.01 7.39
C PRO A 72 -2.62 -9.17 6.50
N LEU A 73 -2.82 -9.20 5.18
CA LEU A 73 -2.03 -8.39 4.23
C LEU A 73 -2.34 -6.88 4.38
N PHE A 74 -3.58 -6.53 4.74
CA PHE A 74 -3.95 -5.14 4.99
C PHE A 74 -3.29 -4.61 6.27
N SER A 75 -3.33 -5.42 7.35
CA SER A 75 -2.62 -5.10 8.59
C SER A 75 -1.10 -5.04 8.41
N GLU A 76 -0.52 -5.91 7.57
CA GLU A 76 0.90 -5.87 7.22
C GLU A 76 1.27 -4.54 6.54
N LEU A 77 0.50 -4.11 5.53
CA LEU A 77 0.71 -2.80 4.89
C LEU A 77 0.63 -1.65 5.90
N ALA A 78 -0.39 -1.65 6.76
CA ALA A 78 -0.56 -0.61 7.78
C ALA A 78 0.68 -0.53 8.69
N HIS A 79 1.17 -1.69 9.14
CA HIS A 79 2.37 -1.79 9.97
C HIS A 79 3.62 -1.31 9.24
N GLU A 80 3.81 -1.70 7.98
CA GLU A 80 4.92 -1.26 7.15
C GLU A 80 4.94 0.27 6.96
N LEU A 81 3.77 0.87 6.75
CA LEU A 81 3.63 2.32 6.64
C LEU A 81 3.89 3.02 7.98
N ALA A 82 3.46 2.44 9.11
CA ALA A 82 3.77 2.99 10.42
C ALA A 82 5.28 3.00 10.71
N LEU A 83 5.98 1.91 10.35
CA LEU A 83 7.44 1.83 10.42
C LEU A 83 8.12 2.86 9.51
N HIS A 84 7.60 3.02 8.30
CA HIS A 84 8.08 3.99 7.33
C HIS A 84 7.98 5.43 7.87
N ILE A 85 6.80 5.82 8.33
CA ILE A 85 6.54 7.15 8.90
C ILE A 85 7.47 7.39 10.10
N ALA A 86 7.65 6.40 10.97
CA ALA A 86 8.52 6.54 12.14
C ALA A 86 9.97 6.89 11.74
N ALA A 87 10.47 6.28 10.66
CA ALA A 87 11.83 6.44 10.16
C ALA A 87 12.03 7.66 9.26
N MET A 88 11.05 7.98 8.40
CA MET A 88 11.20 8.96 7.32
C MET A 88 10.60 10.34 7.63
N ASP A 89 9.82 10.45 8.70
CA ASP A 89 9.23 11.72 9.18
C ASP A 89 8.55 12.57 8.08
N PRO A 90 7.64 11.99 7.26
CA PRO A 90 6.90 12.75 6.27
C PRO A 90 6.04 13.83 6.93
N ALA A 91 5.95 15.00 6.29
CA ALA A 91 5.15 16.13 6.79
C ALA A 91 3.63 15.86 6.75
N ASP A 92 3.17 15.15 5.71
CA ASP A 92 1.76 14.82 5.48
C ASP A 92 1.64 13.58 4.58
N VAL A 93 0.40 13.22 4.22
CA VAL A 93 0.08 12.05 3.39
C VAL A 93 0.62 12.18 1.98
N GLU A 94 0.66 13.39 1.41
CA GLU A 94 1.17 13.60 0.07
C GLU A 94 2.70 13.37 0.04
N ALA A 95 3.41 13.96 0.99
CA ALA A 95 4.83 13.74 1.19
C ALA A 95 5.16 12.25 1.45
N LEU A 96 4.36 11.56 2.26
CA LEU A 96 4.50 10.11 2.49
C LEU A 96 4.40 9.32 1.18
N MET A 97 3.42 9.61 0.33
CA MET A 97 3.17 8.86 -0.90
C MET A 97 4.30 8.99 -1.93
N ASP A 98 5.04 10.10 -1.89
CA ASP A 98 6.15 10.40 -2.81
C ASP A 98 7.50 9.91 -2.31
N GLN A 99 7.60 9.48 -1.05
CA GLN A 99 8.83 8.96 -0.49
C GLN A 99 9.22 7.59 -1.10
N PRO A 100 10.53 7.32 -1.24
CA PRO A 100 11.02 5.99 -1.56
C PRO A 100 10.80 5.05 -0.38
N PHE A 101 10.29 3.85 -0.63
CA PHE A 101 9.91 2.91 0.42
C PHE A 101 11.13 2.41 1.20
N ILE A 102 11.02 2.32 2.52
CA ILE A 102 12.17 2.04 3.41
C ILE A 102 12.77 0.65 3.19
N LYS A 103 11.96 -0.33 2.78
CA LYS A 103 12.43 -1.70 2.50
C LYS A 103 12.98 -1.84 1.08
N ASP A 104 12.61 -0.95 0.17
CA ASP A 104 13.06 -0.91 -1.22
C ASP A 104 13.01 0.52 -1.75
N GLN A 105 14.18 1.18 -1.75
CA GLN A 105 14.29 2.58 -2.15
C GLN A 105 14.06 2.84 -3.64
N THR A 106 13.92 1.78 -4.45
CA THR A 106 13.63 1.89 -5.89
C THR A 106 12.14 2.09 -6.18
N VAL A 107 11.28 1.90 -5.18
CA VAL A 107 9.83 1.93 -5.30
C VAL A 107 9.26 3.03 -4.41
N ALA A 108 8.36 3.86 -4.93
CA ALA A 108 7.67 4.87 -4.14
C ALA A 108 6.58 4.25 -3.26
N VAL A 109 6.27 4.85 -2.12
CA VAL A 109 5.20 4.37 -1.21
C VAL A 109 3.86 4.23 -1.94
N ARG A 110 3.51 5.16 -2.83
CA ARG A 110 2.31 5.06 -3.68
C ARG A 110 2.21 3.77 -4.50
N ASP A 111 3.34 3.27 -5.00
CA ASP A 111 3.41 2.06 -5.82
C ASP A 111 3.22 0.82 -4.94
N VAL A 112 3.73 0.86 -3.70
CA VAL A 112 3.50 -0.19 -2.70
C VAL A 112 2.01 -0.29 -2.39
N VAL A 113 1.36 0.83 -2.04
CA VAL A 113 -0.09 0.88 -1.76
C VAL A 113 -0.89 0.39 -2.97
N THR A 114 -0.55 0.85 -4.17
CA THR A 114 -1.15 0.40 -5.45
C THR A 114 -1.01 -1.10 -5.65
N GLY A 115 0.14 -1.68 -5.31
CA GLY A 115 0.36 -3.12 -5.34
C GLY A 115 -0.59 -3.88 -4.43
N TYR A 116 -0.85 -3.38 -3.22
CA TYR A 116 -1.83 -3.97 -2.31
C TYR A 116 -3.27 -3.80 -2.80
N VAL A 117 -3.63 -2.66 -3.40
CA VAL A 117 -4.93 -2.47 -4.08
C VAL A 117 -5.14 -3.52 -5.18
N ALA A 118 -4.11 -3.79 -5.98
CA ALA A 118 -4.17 -4.80 -7.02
C ALA A 118 -4.29 -6.23 -6.44
N LYS A 119 -3.63 -6.52 -5.31
CA LYS A 119 -3.69 -7.82 -4.62
C LYS A 119 -5.04 -8.07 -3.97
N LEU A 120 -5.51 -7.14 -3.14
CA LEU A 120 -6.72 -7.25 -2.32
C LEU A 120 -7.99 -6.95 -3.12
N GLY A 121 -7.87 -6.19 -4.21
CA GLY A 121 -9.01 -5.94 -5.08
C GLY A 121 -10.00 -4.90 -4.54
N GLU A 122 -9.60 -4.06 -3.60
CA GLU A 122 -10.38 -2.92 -3.10
C GLU A 122 -9.54 -1.64 -3.14
N ASN A 123 -10.22 -0.50 -3.16
CA ASN A 123 -9.61 0.79 -2.91
C ASN A 123 -9.02 0.81 -1.50
N ILE A 124 -7.75 1.21 -1.40
CA ILE A 124 -7.03 1.35 -0.13
C ILE A 124 -6.43 2.75 -0.11
N LYS A 125 -6.61 3.46 1.01
CA LYS A 125 -6.09 4.80 1.20
C LYS A 125 -5.42 4.91 2.56
N VAL A 126 -4.35 5.67 2.59
CA VAL A 126 -3.83 6.22 3.86
C VAL A 126 -4.75 7.39 4.22
N GLY A 127 -5.37 7.30 5.39
CA GLY A 127 -6.11 8.40 5.99
C GLY A 127 -5.14 9.38 6.64
N THR A 128 -5.42 9.78 7.86
CA THR A 128 -4.50 10.62 8.64
C THR A 128 -3.42 9.81 9.34
N PHE A 129 -2.28 10.44 9.63
CA PHE A 129 -1.29 9.86 10.54
C PHE A 129 -0.79 10.92 11.52
N THR A 130 -0.22 10.46 12.62
CA THR A 130 0.46 11.31 13.60
C THR A 130 1.73 10.63 14.03
N ARG A 131 2.84 11.37 14.00
CA ARG A 131 4.13 10.96 14.53
C ARG A 131 4.47 11.81 15.74
N LEU A 132 4.83 11.16 16.83
CA LEU A 132 5.27 11.80 18.07
C LEU A 132 6.73 11.44 18.30
N GLN A 133 7.53 12.43 18.68
CA GLN A 133 8.94 12.26 19.02
C GLN A 133 9.32 13.10 20.24
N ILE A 134 10.15 12.54 21.12
CA ILE A 134 10.77 13.21 22.28
C ILE A 134 12.28 13.27 22.10
#